data_AF-A0A7S2MYW2-F1
#
_entry.id   AF-A0A7S2MYW2-F1
#
_cell.length_a   1.000
_cell.length_b   1.000
_cell.length_c   1.000
_cell.angle_alpha   90.00
_cell.angle_beta   90.00
_cell.angle_gamma   90.00
#
_symmetry.space_group_name_H-M   'P 1'
#
loop_
_entity.id
_entity.type
_entity.pdbx_description
1 polymer ?
#
loop_
_entity_poly.entity_id
_entity_poly.type
_entity_poly.pdbx_seq_one_letter_code
_entity_poly.pdbx_strand_id
1 'polypeptide(L)'
;DKIILRSRQNKLYDDFCKEAEGQDIAKVRASVDAAVEFAGKKLAAKEPKEPQKPPEGAKDKARQEYEKSRLEYETLKQEYSFKVSQHEELKQKVSQASSSKAGLLEAARDPLMAKLDKERGHTVTDHSIFDAHSRHFENEFFEDMNALGVQTPDVVTRISSYMDGRVQKFIE
;
A
#
# COMPACT_ATOMS: atom_id res chain seq x y z
N ASP A 1 0.67 7.39 8.49
CA ASP A 1 1.44 6.29 9.10
C ASP A 1 1.29 5.03 8.24
N LYS A 2 2.40 4.33 7.93
CA LYS A 2 2.39 3.13 7.08
C LYS A 2 1.89 1.88 7.82
N ILE A 3 2.14 1.77 9.13
CA ILE A 3 1.69 0.65 9.98
C ILE A 3 0.17 0.73 10.10
N ILE A 4 -0.37 1.91 10.38
CA ILE A 4 -1.83 2.12 10.46
C ILE A 4 -2.50 1.76 9.13
N LEU A 5 -1.95 2.21 8.01
CA LEU A 5 -2.48 1.91 6.68
C LEU A 5 -2.48 0.40 6.41
N ARG A 6 -1.35 -0.28 6.67
CA ARG A 6 -1.22 -1.70 6.38
C ARG A 6 -2.10 -2.57 7.27
N SER A 7 -2.15 -2.26 8.56
CA SER A 7 -3.00 -2.94 9.55
C SER A 7 -4.48 -2.85 9.14
N ARG A 8 -4.92 -1.65 8.76
CA ARG A 8 -6.30 -1.40 8.33
C ARG A 8 -6.66 -2.15 7.05
N GLN A 9 -5.77 -2.11 6.05
CA GLN A 9 -5.94 -2.84 4.80
C GLN A 9 -6.04 -4.35 5.03
N ASN A 10 -5.16 -4.91 5.85
CA ASN A 10 -5.18 -6.34 6.18
C ASN A 10 -6.51 -6.71 6.85
N LYS A 11 -6.93 -5.95 7.87
CA LYS A 11 -8.21 -6.22 8.56
C LYS A 11 -9.39 -6.20 7.61
N LEU A 12 -9.51 -5.15 6.78
CA LEU A 12 -10.61 -5.02 5.82
C LEU A 12 -10.62 -6.15 4.79
N TYR A 13 -9.44 -6.60 4.37
CA TYR A 13 -9.31 -7.74 3.47
C TYR A 13 -9.74 -9.05 4.15
N ASP A 14 -9.28 -9.31 5.38
CA ASP A 14 -9.66 -10.50 6.13
C ASP A 14 -11.17 -10.58 6.38
N ASP A 15 -11.80 -9.43 6.67
CA ASP A 15 -13.26 -9.34 6.77
C ASP A 15 -13.95 -9.63 5.46
N PHE A 16 -13.44 -9.07 4.35
CA PHE A 16 -13.97 -9.32 3.03
C PHE A 16 -13.83 -10.80 2.64
N CYS A 17 -12.72 -11.45 2.98
CA CYS A 17 -12.54 -12.89 2.77
C CYS A 17 -13.60 -13.71 3.52
N LYS A 18 -13.89 -13.37 4.78
CA LYS A 18 -14.96 -14.01 5.57
C LYS A 18 -16.35 -13.75 4.97
N GLU A 19 -16.63 -12.52 4.54
CA GLU A 19 -17.88 -12.19 3.85
C GLU A 19 -18.01 -12.97 2.53
N ALA A 20 -16.89 -13.16 1.81
CA ALA A 20 -16.85 -13.82 0.50
C ALA A 20 -17.12 -15.34 0.56
N GLU A 21 -16.92 -15.99 1.72
CA GLU A 21 -17.29 -17.40 1.92
C GLU A 21 -18.79 -17.63 1.68
N GLY A 22 -19.63 -16.73 2.18
CA GLY A 22 -21.09 -16.75 2.02
C GLY A 22 -21.61 -16.13 0.72
N GLN A 23 -20.75 -15.49 -0.08
CA GLN A 23 -21.14 -14.84 -1.34
C GLN A 23 -20.96 -15.75 -2.55
N ASP A 24 -21.74 -15.50 -3.60
CA ASP A 24 -21.54 -16.16 -4.88
C ASP A 24 -20.23 -15.73 -5.56
N ILE A 25 -19.60 -16.65 -6.30
CA ILE A 25 -18.33 -16.41 -7.00
C ILE A 25 -18.43 -15.27 -8.00
N ALA A 26 -19.60 -15.08 -8.63
CA ALA A 26 -19.85 -13.97 -9.56
C ALA A 26 -19.78 -12.60 -8.86
N LYS A 27 -20.26 -12.49 -7.62
CA LYS A 27 -20.19 -11.25 -6.82
C LYS A 27 -18.77 -10.93 -6.37
N VAL A 28 -18.04 -11.97 -5.94
CA VAL A 28 -16.61 -11.84 -5.59
C VAL A 28 -15.82 -11.39 -6.81
N ARG A 29 -16.09 -11.99 -7.97
CA ARG A 29 -15.46 -11.64 -9.24
C ARG A 29 -15.73 -10.19 -9.64
N ALA A 30 -16.98 -9.74 -9.58
CA ALA A 30 -17.32 -8.35 -9.87
C ALA A 30 -16.59 -7.36 -8.94
N SER A 31 -16.44 -7.71 -7.67
CA SER A 31 -15.70 -6.90 -6.69
C SER A 31 -14.20 -6.83 -7.01
N VAL A 32 -13.62 -7.97 -7.43
CA VAL A 32 -12.23 -8.08 -7.88
C VAL A 32 -12.00 -7.25 -9.15
N ASP A 33 -12.84 -7.39 -10.17
CA ASP A 33 -12.71 -6.65 -11.43
C ASP A 33 -12.82 -5.13 -11.19
N ALA A 34 -13.75 -4.70 -10.33
CA ALA A 34 -13.87 -3.30 -9.92
C ALA A 34 -12.62 -2.78 -9.19
N ALA A 35 -11.95 -3.63 -8.41
CA ALA A 35 -10.71 -3.29 -7.71
C ALA A 35 -9.51 -3.18 -8.65
N VAL A 36 -9.40 -4.08 -9.61
CA VAL A 36 -8.37 -4.01 -10.66
C VAL A 36 -8.56 -2.75 -11.49
N GLU A 37 -9.78 -2.43 -11.91
CA GLU A 37 -10.08 -1.19 -12.64
C GLU A 37 -9.80 0.07 -11.81
N PHE A 38 -10.08 0.04 -10.51
CA PHE A 38 -9.72 1.13 -9.61
C PHE A 38 -8.20 1.35 -9.53
N ALA A 39 -7.43 0.26 -9.45
CA ALA A 39 -5.97 0.31 -9.47
C ALA A 39 -5.45 0.89 -10.80
N GLY A 40 -6.02 0.47 -11.93
CA GLY A 40 -5.70 1.00 -13.26
C GLY A 40 -5.96 2.49 -13.39
N LYS A 41 -7.12 2.98 -12.93
CA LYS A 41 -7.44 4.42 -12.89
C LYS A 41 -6.46 5.22 -12.03
N LYS A 42 -6.11 4.70 -10.86
CA LYS A 42 -5.15 5.34 -9.95
C LYS A 42 -3.74 5.36 -10.55
N LEU A 43 -3.38 4.35 -11.32
CA LEU A 43 -2.13 4.29 -12.06
C LEU A 43 -2.11 5.33 -13.19
N ALA A 44 -3.13 5.33 -14.05
CA ALA A 44 -3.25 6.29 -15.15
C ALA A 44 -3.21 7.76 -14.68
N ALA A 45 -3.83 8.06 -13.53
CA ALA A 45 -3.78 9.40 -12.94
C ALA A 45 -2.36 9.86 -12.52
N LYS A 46 -1.40 8.93 -12.42
CA LYS A 46 0.01 9.18 -12.06
C LYS A 46 0.94 9.15 -13.28
N GLU A 47 0.40 9.20 -14.49
CA GLU A 47 1.20 9.31 -15.70
C GLU A 47 2.13 10.54 -15.62
N PRO A 48 3.46 10.36 -15.76
CA PRO A 48 4.40 11.45 -15.74
C PRO A 48 4.10 12.43 -16.87
N LYS A 49 4.11 13.73 -16.57
CA LYS A 49 3.92 14.79 -17.57
C LYS A 49 5.27 15.24 -18.10
N GLU A 50 5.36 15.34 -19.42
CA GLU A 50 6.59 15.81 -20.07
C GLU A 50 6.86 17.28 -19.72
N PRO A 51 8.09 17.64 -19.31
CA PRO A 51 8.44 19.01 -19.01
C PRO A 51 8.37 19.89 -20.25
N GLN A 52 7.91 21.13 -20.10
CA GLN A 52 7.81 22.07 -21.21
C GLN A 52 9.19 22.59 -21.61
N LYS A 53 9.49 22.52 -22.91
CA LYS A 53 10.74 23.05 -23.45
C LYS A 53 10.76 24.57 -23.32
N PRO A 54 11.85 25.17 -22.83
CA PRO A 54 11.96 26.62 -22.74
C PRO A 54 11.95 27.26 -24.14
N PRO A 55 11.43 28.50 -24.28
CA PRO A 55 11.39 29.20 -25.55
C PRO A 55 12.79 29.48 -26.11
N GLU A 56 12.86 29.62 -27.44
CA GLU A 56 14.10 29.87 -28.17
C GLU A 56 14.68 31.24 -27.75
N GLY A 57 15.84 31.24 -27.10
CA GLY A 57 16.44 32.44 -26.47
C GLY A 57 16.40 32.46 -24.94
N ALA A 58 15.87 31.44 -24.27
CA ALA A 58 15.90 31.33 -22.82
C ALA A 58 17.33 31.31 -22.25
N LYS A 59 17.50 31.91 -21.06
CA LYS A 59 18.76 31.97 -20.29
C LYS A 59 19.32 30.58 -20.00
N ASP A 60 20.64 30.47 -19.85
CA ASP A 60 21.33 29.18 -19.61
C ASP A 60 20.79 28.43 -18.38
N LYS A 61 20.42 29.15 -17.31
CA LYS A 61 19.80 28.55 -16.11
C LYS A 61 18.48 27.83 -16.43
N ALA A 62 17.63 28.40 -17.28
CA ALA A 62 16.37 27.79 -17.67
C ALA A 62 16.57 26.54 -18.54
N ARG A 63 17.67 26.49 -19.32
CA ARG A 63 18.05 25.30 -20.08
C ARG A 63 18.54 24.18 -19.17
N GLN A 64 19.36 24.50 -18.17
CA GLN A 64 19.85 23.54 -17.17
C GLN A 64 18.71 22.96 -16.32
N GLU A 65 17.76 23.80 -15.87
CA GLU A 65 16.58 23.35 -15.13
C GLU A 65 15.68 22.43 -15.97
N TYR A 66 15.51 22.74 -17.26
CA TYR A 66 14.80 21.87 -18.20
C TYR A 66 15.50 20.52 -18.37
N GLU A 67 16.82 20.49 -18.55
CA GLU A 67 17.57 19.23 -18.68
C GLU A 67 17.46 18.36 -17.43
N LYS A 68 17.55 18.96 -16.24
CA LYS A 68 17.32 18.25 -14.97
C LYS A 68 15.91 17.68 -14.89
N SER A 69 14.90 18.49 -15.21
CA SER A 69 13.50 18.06 -15.20
C SER A 69 13.22 16.97 -16.24
N ARG A 70 13.92 17.00 -17.38
CA ARG A 70 13.82 15.97 -18.42
C ARG A 70 14.40 14.64 -17.95
N LEU A 71 15.56 14.67 -17.28
CA LEU A 71 16.15 13.48 -16.71
C LEU A 71 15.25 12.85 -15.63
N GLU A 72 14.68 13.68 -14.75
CA GLU A 72 13.69 13.23 -13.76
C GLU A 72 12.44 12.64 -14.44
N TYR A 73 11.92 13.28 -15.50
CA TYR A 73 10.81 12.74 -16.29
C TYR A 73 11.13 11.39 -16.92
N GLU A 74 12.32 11.19 -17.48
CA GLU A 74 12.75 9.91 -18.05
C GLU A 74 12.75 8.80 -16.98
N THR A 75 13.30 9.07 -15.79
CA THR A 75 13.27 8.10 -14.67
C THR A 75 11.85 7.77 -14.23
N LEU A 76 10.99 8.79 -14.09
CA LEU A 76 9.58 8.60 -13.72
C LEU A 76 8.80 7.83 -14.79
N LYS A 77 9.09 8.07 -16.07
CA LYS A 77 8.46 7.37 -17.19
C LYS A 77 8.85 5.90 -17.22
N GLN A 78 10.11 5.58 -16.91
CA GLN A 78 10.55 4.19 -16.78
C GLN A 78 9.90 3.48 -15.57
N GLU A 79 9.80 4.15 -14.42
CA GLU A 79 9.04 3.60 -13.29
C GLU A 79 7.56 3.39 -13.63
N TYR A 80 6.96 4.33 -14.35
CA TYR A 80 5.57 4.27 -14.75
C TYR A 80 5.32 3.11 -15.71
N SER A 81 6.17 2.92 -16.72
CA SER A 81 6.05 1.79 -17.65
C SER A 81 6.16 0.44 -16.92
N PHE A 82 7.04 0.32 -15.94
CA PHE A 82 7.15 -0.87 -15.10
C PHE A 82 5.92 -1.11 -14.22
N LYS A 83 5.29 -0.05 -13.71
CA LYS A 83 4.02 -0.16 -12.96
C LYS A 83 2.86 -0.56 -13.87
N VAL A 84 2.85 -0.09 -15.13
CA VAL A 84 1.86 -0.48 -16.15
C VAL A 84 2.01 -1.96 -16.51
N SER A 85 3.23 -2.45 -16.76
CA SER A 85 3.46 -3.85 -17.07
C SER A 85 3.03 -4.79 -15.92
N GLN A 86 3.33 -4.42 -14.67
CA GLN A 86 2.85 -5.17 -13.50
C GLN A 86 1.33 -5.18 -13.37
N HIS A 87 0.67 -4.07 -13.69
CA HIS A 87 -0.78 -3.99 -13.67
C HIS A 87 -1.42 -4.88 -14.75
N GLU A 88 -0.78 -4.99 -15.91
CA GLU A 88 -1.23 -5.87 -16.99
C GLU A 88 -1.02 -7.35 -16.65
N GLU A 89 0.12 -7.69 -16.05
CA GLU A 89 0.37 -9.04 -15.50
C GLU A 89 -0.66 -9.41 -14.43
N LEU A 90 -1.00 -8.47 -13.54
CA LEU A 90 -2.06 -8.65 -12.54
C LEU A 90 -3.42 -8.94 -13.20
N LYS A 91 -3.79 -8.20 -14.26
CA LYS A 91 -5.01 -8.47 -15.03
C LYS A 91 -5.04 -9.89 -15.60
N GLN A 92 -3.91 -10.37 -16.12
CA GLN A 92 -3.77 -11.73 -16.64
C GLN A 92 -3.87 -12.79 -15.53
N LYS A 93 -3.20 -12.60 -14.39
CA LYS A 93 -3.30 -13.52 -13.24
C LYS A 93 -4.73 -13.63 -12.73
N VAL A 94 -5.42 -12.50 -12.62
CA VAL A 94 -6.81 -12.45 -12.18
C VAL A 94 -7.73 -13.16 -13.17
N SER A 95 -7.55 -12.98 -14.49
CA SER A 95 -8.38 -13.70 -15.48
C SER A 95 -8.16 -15.22 -15.46
N GLN A 96 -6.92 -15.67 -15.24
CA GLN A 96 -6.57 -17.09 -15.12
C GLN A 96 -7.10 -17.74 -13.83
N ALA A 97 -7.18 -16.99 -12.73
CA ALA A 97 -7.67 -17.48 -11.42
C ALA A 97 -9.21 -17.64 -11.33
N SER A 98 -9.94 -17.51 -12.45
CA SER A 98 -11.41 -17.43 -12.52
C SER A 98 -12.21 -18.61 -11.97
N SER A 99 -11.58 -19.76 -11.71
CA SER A 99 -12.26 -20.98 -11.26
C SER A 99 -12.36 -21.17 -9.75
N SER A 100 -11.57 -20.44 -8.95
CA SER A 100 -11.53 -20.58 -7.49
C SER A 100 -11.68 -19.25 -6.78
N LYS A 101 -12.60 -19.16 -5.81
CA LYS A 101 -12.79 -17.96 -4.97
C LYS A 101 -11.49 -17.57 -4.25
N ALA A 102 -10.81 -18.55 -3.65
CA ALA A 102 -9.55 -18.31 -2.93
C ALA A 102 -8.46 -17.82 -3.88
N GLY A 103 -8.38 -18.39 -5.09
CA GLY A 103 -7.44 -17.96 -6.12
C GLY A 103 -7.71 -16.52 -6.59
N LEU A 104 -8.98 -16.14 -6.75
CA LEU A 104 -9.37 -14.77 -7.11
C LEU A 104 -9.01 -13.75 -6.03
N LEU A 105 -9.30 -14.07 -4.77
CA LEU A 105 -9.00 -13.20 -3.64
C LEU A 105 -7.49 -12.99 -3.51
N GLU A 106 -6.70 -14.07 -3.58
CA GLU A 106 -5.25 -13.99 -3.46
C GLU A 106 -4.62 -13.24 -4.63
N ALA A 107 -5.03 -13.53 -5.87
CA ALA A 107 -4.53 -12.84 -7.06
C ALA A 107 -4.83 -11.34 -7.03
N ALA A 108 -5.96 -10.94 -6.43
CA ALA A 108 -6.41 -9.55 -6.35
C ALA A 108 -6.25 -8.91 -4.97
N ARG A 109 -5.39 -9.48 -4.11
CA ARG A 109 -5.25 -9.04 -2.71
C ARG A 109 -4.92 -7.55 -2.59
N ASP A 110 -3.88 -7.09 -3.27
CA ASP A 110 -3.44 -5.69 -3.24
C ASP A 110 -4.47 -4.69 -3.81
N PRO A 111 -5.05 -4.88 -5.01
CA PRO A 111 -6.07 -3.95 -5.50
C PRO A 111 -7.33 -3.97 -4.63
N LEU A 112 -7.73 -5.13 -4.08
CA LEU A 112 -8.87 -5.24 -3.16
C LEU A 112 -8.62 -4.45 -1.87
N MET A 113 -7.47 -4.64 -1.22
CA MET A 113 -7.07 -3.88 -0.03
C MET A 113 -7.13 -2.38 -0.28
N ALA A 114 -6.59 -1.91 -1.42
CA ALA A 114 -6.58 -0.48 -1.74
C ALA A 114 -7.99 0.10 -2.00
N LYS A 115 -8.89 -0.68 -2.62
CA LYS A 115 -10.28 -0.27 -2.85
C LYS A 115 -11.09 -0.28 -1.54
N LEU A 116 -10.99 -1.38 -0.77
CA LEU A 116 -11.66 -1.54 0.51
C LEU A 116 -11.23 -0.47 1.51
N ASP A 117 -9.94 -0.13 1.55
CA ASP A 117 -9.42 0.96 2.39
C ASP A 117 -10.03 2.32 2.00
N LYS A 118 -10.20 2.58 0.70
CA LYS A 118 -10.84 3.82 0.24
C LYS A 118 -12.32 3.88 0.61
N GLU A 119 -13.03 2.76 0.59
CA GLU A 119 -14.47 2.69 0.84
C GLU A 119 -14.81 2.59 2.33
N ARG A 120 -14.13 1.71 3.06
CA ARG A 120 -14.41 1.34 4.45
C ARG A 120 -13.26 1.68 5.42
N GLY A 121 -12.17 2.30 4.97
CA GLY A 121 -11.05 2.64 5.86
C GLY A 121 -11.40 3.65 6.97
N HIS A 122 -12.52 4.35 6.86
CA HIS A 122 -13.01 5.23 7.92
C HIS A 122 -13.72 4.47 9.06
N THR A 123 -14.13 3.22 8.85
CA THR A 123 -14.82 2.42 9.88
C THR A 123 -13.85 1.74 10.85
N VAL A 124 -12.58 1.63 10.48
CA VAL A 124 -11.53 1.03 11.31
C VAL A 124 -10.86 2.10 12.16
N THR A 125 -11.37 2.27 13.38
CA THR A 125 -10.88 3.25 14.37
C THR A 125 -10.25 2.60 15.59
N ASP A 126 -10.40 1.28 15.75
CA ASP A 126 -9.88 0.56 16.91
C ASP A 126 -8.35 0.48 16.86
N HIS A 127 -7.72 1.07 17.88
CA HIS A 127 -6.26 1.10 18.02
C HIS A 127 -5.68 -0.30 18.25
N SER A 128 -6.46 -1.24 18.80
CA SER A 128 -6.01 -2.62 19.06
C SER A 128 -5.53 -3.31 17.77
N ILE A 129 -6.15 -2.99 16.64
CA ILE A 129 -5.80 -3.53 15.31
C ILE A 129 -4.39 -3.08 14.90
N PHE A 130 -4.04 -1.83 15.21
CA PHE A 130 -2.73 -1.27 14.89
C PHE A 130 -1.65 -1.79 15.84
N ASP A 131 -1.97 -1.90 17.14
CA ASP A 131 -1.05 -2.45 18.13
C ASP A 131 -0.74 -3.93 17.87
N ALA A 132 -1.73 -4.72 17.44
CA ALA A 132 -1.53 -6.12 17.07
C ALA A 132 -0.55 -6.28 15.90
N HIS A 133 -0.63 -5.40 14.89
CA HIS A 133 0.30 -5.42 13.76
C HIS A 133 1.72 -5.06 14.17
N SER A 134 1.89 -4.05 15.03
CA SER A 134 3.21 -3.70 15.59
C SER A 134 3.78 -4.85 16.42
N ARG A 135 2.97 -5.50 17.26
CA ARG A 135 3.36 -6.66 18.06
C ARG A 135 3.86 -7.83 17.21
N HIS A 136 3.22 -8.08 16.08
CA HIS A 136 3.61 -9.17 15.19
C HIS A 136 5.09 -9.03 14.76
N PHE A 137 5.46 -7.86 14.22
CA PHE A 137 6.83 -7.63 13.76
C PHE A 137 7.84 -7.47 14.91
N GLU A 138 7.40 -6.96 16.06
CA GLU A 138 8.22 -6.92 17.27
C GLU A 138 8.59 -8.34 17.75
N ASN A 139 7.62 -9.27 17.70
CA ASN A 139 7.87 -10.67 18.02
C ASN A 139 8.80 -11.34 17.01
N GLU A 140 8.58 -11.16 15.70
CA GLU A 140 9.48 -11.69 14.66
C GLU A 140 10.92 -11.17 14.86
N PHE A 141 11.07 -9.88 15.18
CA PHE A 141 12.37 -9.32 15.50
C PHE A 141 13.02 -10.00 16.72
N PHE A 142 12.27 -10.26 17.79
CA PHE A 142 12.81 -10.96 18.95
C PHE A 142 13.15 -12.43 18.66
N GLU A 143 12.38 -13.10 17.80
CA GLU A 143 12.70 -14.46 17.33
C GLU A 143 14.04 -14.47 16.59
N ASP A 144 14.25 -13.53 15.68
CA ASP A 144 15.51 -13.37 14.94
C ASP A 144 16.68 -13.04 15.88
N MET A 145 16.48 -12.14 16.84
CA MET A 145 17.51 -11.78 17.82
C MET A 145 17.88 -12.97 18.70
N ASN A 146 16.90 -13.74 19.15
CA ASN A 146 17.13 -14.96 19.92
C ASN A 146 17.90 -16.01 19.09
N ALA A 147 17.59 -16.15 17.80
CA ALA A 147 18.33 -17.04 16.90
C ALA A 147 19.81 -16.63 16.74
N LEU A 148 20.11 -15.33 16.88
CA LEU A 148 21.48 -14.80 16.90
C LEU A 148 22.15 -14.87 18.29
N GLY A 149 21.46 -15.41 19.30
CA GLY A 149 21.95 -15.48 20.68
C GLY A 149 21.91 -14.15 21.43
N VAL A 150 21.14 -13.18 20.93
CA VAL A 150 20.91 -11.90 21.60
C VAL A 150 19.78 -12.07 22.61
N GLN A 151 20.06 -11.73 23.87
CA GLN A 151 19.09 -11.81 24.96
C GLN A 151 18.00 -10.74 24.80
N THR A 152 16.75 -11.12 25.05
CA THR A 152 15.62 -10.19 25.06
C THR A 152 15.68 -9.25 26.27
N PRO A 153 15.21 -8.00 26.13
CA PRO A 153 15.15 -7.06 27.25
C PRO A 153 14.08 -7.47 28.27
N ASP A 154 14.31 -7.16 29.55
CA ASP A 154 13.34 -7.45 30.63
C ASP A 154 12.04 -6.65 30.50
N VAL A 155 12.11 -5.45 29.92
CA VAL A 155 10.96 -4.55 29.73
C VAL A 155 11.01 -3.95 28.34
N VAL A 156 9.93 -4.12 27.57
CA VAL A 156 9.74 -3.43 26.29
C VAL A 156 8.80 -2.24 26.48
N THR A 157 9.33 -1.04 26.27
CA THR A 157 8.58 0.21 26.43
C THR A 157 8.02 0.69 25.10
N ARG A 158 6.77 1.16 25.10
CA ARG A 158 6.10 1.70 23.91
C ARG A 158 5.65 3.12 24.17
N ILE A 159 5.94 4.02 23.24
CA ILE A 159 5.53 5.43 23.38
C ILE A 159 4.00 5.58 23.44
N SER A 160 3.26 4.71 22.74
CA SER A 160 1.79 4.66 22.78
C SER A 160 1.25 4.40 24.20
N SER A 161 1.98 3.66 25.03
CA SER A 161 1.60 3.38 26.43
C SER A 161 1.79 4.58 27.37
N TYR A 162 2.52 5.61 26.95
CA TYR A 162 2.81 6.82 27.75
C TYR A 162 2.11 8.07 27.20
N MET A 163 1.07 7.87 26.38
CA MET A 163 0.20 8.93 25.86
C MET A 163 -0.84 9.41 26.88
N ASP A 164 -0.63 9.15 28.17
CA ASP A 164 -1.47 9.55 29.30
C ASP A 164 -1.09 10.94 29.89
N GLY A 165 -0.47 11.79 29.07
CA GLY A 165 -0.03 13.14 29.46
C GLY A 165 1.44 13.22 29.93
N ARG A 166 2.10 12.10 30.24
CA ARG A 166 3.51 12.09 30.67
C ARG A 166 4.46 12.56 29.56
N VAL A 167 4.21 12.15 28.32
CA VAL A 167 5.04 12.51 27.16
C VAL A 167 4.52 13.75 26.44
N GLN A 168 3.19 13.96 26.40
CA GLN A 168 2.57 15.10 25.71
C GLN A 168 3.08 16.46 26.18
N LYS A 169 3.34 16.61 27.49
CA LYS A 169 3.83 17.85 28.10
C LYS A 169 5.15 18.38 27.51
N PHE A 170 5.95 17.51 26.89
CA PHE A 170 7.27 17.87 26.34
C PHE A 170 7.25 18.10 24.83
N ILE A 171 6.08 17.99 24.18
CA ILE A 171 5.90 18.17 22.74
C ILE A 171 5.33 19.58 22.42
N GLU A 172 4.81 20.30 23.42
CA GLU A 172 4.36 21.72 23.33
C GLU A 172 5.52 22.71 23.55
#